data_AF-A0A847AUG6-F1
#
_entry.id   AF-A0A847AUG6-F1
#
_cell.length_a   1.000
_cell.length_b   1.000
_cell.length_c   1.000
_cell.angle_alpha   90.00
_cell.angle_beta   90.00
_cell.angle_gamma   90.00
#
_symmetry.space_group_name_H-M   'P 1'
#
loop_
_entity.id
_entity.type
_entity.pdbx_description
1 polymer ?
#
loop_
_entity_poly.entity_id
_entity_poly.type
_entity_poly.pdbx_seq_one_letter_code
_entity_poly.pdbx_strand_id
1 'polypeptide(L)'
;PTQLALYVAASRANVPFPPYFEALLMELVMELVREASLRITTPVGSTIGLVSGLVIGSAVVEANLITPIAVIIVALTALSSFAIPSYNFSTSLRMIRFGFIISASIFGLFGISLGLCVLIIHLCTLKSFGIPYLTPLTHFIERREDLKDTIIRPKISNLVRKPKYLQVEKGKGK
;
A
#
# COMPACT_ATOMS: atom_id res chain seq x y z
N PRO A 1 15.40 17.85 12.67
CA PRO A 1 15.81 18.77 11.59
C PRO A 1 14.87 19.99 11.48
N THR A 2 15.30 21.14 12.01
CA THR A 2 14.52 22.38 12.05
C THR A 2 14.23 22.98 10.67
N GLN A 3 15.19 22.89 9.74
CA GLN A 3 15.04 23.42 8.38
C GLN A 3 13.90 22.75 7.59
N LEU A 4 13.75 21.43 7.72
CA LEU A 4 12.66 20.70 7.08
C LEU A 4 11.29 21.11 7.65
N ALA A 5 11.20 21.23 8.98
CA ALA A 5 9.97 21.66 9.65
C ALA A 5 9.57 23.09 9.24
N LEU A 6 10.54 24.00 9.12
CA LEU A 6 10.33 25.35 8.62
C LEU A 6 9.87 25.36 7.17
N TYR A 7 10.47 24.56 6.30
CA TYR A 7 10.04 24.42 4.91
C TYR A 7 8.60 23.89 4.80
N VAL A 8 8.26 22.87 5.60
CA VAL A 8 6.89 22.32 5.64
C VAL A 8 5.92 23.41 6.08
N ALA A 9 6.21 24.14 7.16
CA ALA A 9 5.36 25.21 7.66
C ALA A 9 5.19 26.35 6.62
N ALA A 10 6.27 26.77 5.96
CA ALA A 10 6.24 27.80 4.92
C ALA A 10 5.45 27.36 3.68
N SER A 11 5.57 26.09 3.27
CA SER A 11 4.83 25.55 2.12
C SER A 11 3.32 25.51 2.36
N ARG A 12 2.89 25.36 3.62
CA ARG A 12 1.47 25.37 4.02
C ARG A 12 0.87 26.77 4.08
N ALA A 13 1.69 27.80 4.29
CA ALA A 13 1.21 29.18 4.45
C ALA A 13 0.54 29.73 3.18
N ASN A 14 0.89 29.20 2.01
CA ASN A 14 0.44 29.69 0.70
C ASN A 14 -0.73 28.89 0.12
N VAL A 15 -1.19 27.82 0.79
CA VAL A 15 -2.23 26.91 0.27
C VAL A 15 -3.53 27.10 1.06
N PRO A 16 -4.68 27.29 0.38
CA PRO A 16 -5.94 27.63 1.04
C PRO A 16 -6.64 26.44 1.72
N PHE A 17 -6.26 25.21 1.36
CA PHE A 17 -6.95 24.00 1.82
C PHE A 17 -6.27 23.34 3.05
N PRO A 18 -7.05 22.72 3.95
CA PRO A 18 -6.50 21.93 5.04
C PRO A 18 -5.90 20.60 4.52
N PRO A 19 -4.99 19.95 5.27
CA PRO A 19 -4.23 18.80 4.77
C PRO A 19 -5.09 17.60 4.37
N TYR A 20 -6.18 17.35 5.10
CA TYR A 20 -7.09 16.26 4.79
C TYR A 20 -7.85 16.49 3.48
N PHE A 21 -8.15 17.75 3.15
CA PHE A 21 -8.85 18.09 1.92
C PHE A 21 -7.90 18.03 0.72
N GLU A 22 -6.66 18.50 0.88
CA GLU A 22 -5.58 18.30 -0.11
C GLU A 22 -5.41 16.81 -0.43
N ALA A 23 -5.30 15.96 0.59
CA ALA A 23 -5.15 14.52 0.41
C ALA A 23 -6.37 13.89 -0.27
N LEU A 24 -7.59 14.28 0.11
CA LEU A 24 -8.82 13.74 -0.48
C LEU A 24 -8.97 14.14 -1.96
N LEU A 25 -8.72 15.41 -2.28
CA LEU A 25 -8.80 15.91 -3.65
C LEU A 25 -7.75 15.23 -4.53
N MET A 26 -6.52 15.07 -4.04
CA MET A 26 -5.46 14.46 -4.82
C MET A 26 -5.63 12.94 -4.95
N GLU A 27 -6.16 12.27 -3.93
CA GLU A 27 -6.53 10.85 -4.03
C GLU A 27 -7.67 10.65 -5.05
N LEU A 28 -8.66 11.53 -5.09
CA LEU A 28 -9.74 11.51 -6.09
C LEU A 28 -9.21 11.74 -7.51
N VAL A 29 -8.33 12.72 -7.69
CA VAL A 29 -7.70 13.00 -9.01
C VAL A 29 -6.92 11.77 -9.48
N MET A 30 -6.11 11.17 -8.61
CA MET A 30 -5.36 9.96 -8.93
C MET A 30 -6.28 8.77 -9.24
N GLU A 31 -7.47 8.72 -8.63
CA GLU A 31 -8.49 7.72 -8.94
C GLU A 31 -9.00 7.84 -10.37
N LEU A 32 -9.42 9.05 -10.73
CA LEU A 32 -9.95 9.37 -12.05
C LEU A 32 -8.90 9.11 -13.13
N VAL A 33 -7.66 9.51 -12.87
CA VAL A 33 -6.51 9.23 -13.74
C VAL A 33 -6.31 7.74 -13.91
N ARG A 34 -6.32 6.96 -12.81
CA ARG A 34 -6.10 5.52 -12.90
C ARG A 34 -7.22 4.84 -13.67
N GLU A 35 -8.48 5.18 -13.41
CA GLU A 35 -9.63 4.59 -14.09
C GLU A 35 -9.62 4.92 -15.59
N ALA A 36 -9.28 6.16 -15.95
CA ALA A 36 -9.09 6.55 -17.35
C ALA A 36 -7.96 5.76 -18.03
N SER A 37 -6.83 5.57 -17.34
CA SER A 37 -5.67 4.85 -17.87
C SER A 37 -5.92 3.35 -18.05
N LEU A 38 -6.70 2.74 -17.16
CA LEU A 38 -7.07 1.32 -17.24
C LEU A 38 -8.10 1.06 -18.34
N ARG A 39 -9.02 1.99 -18.55
CA ARG A 39 -10.10 1.84 -19.53
C ARG A 39 -9.64 2.01 -20.97
N ILE A 40 -8.53 2.71 -21.19
CA ILE A 40 -7.99 3.01 -22.52
C ILE A 40 -6.74 2.15 -22.75
N THR A 41 -6.91 1.01 -23.41
CA THR A 41 -5.87 -0.02 -23.63
C THR A 41 -4.93 0.25 -24.82
N THR A 42 -5.13 1.37 -25.53
CA THR A 42 -4.34 1.79 -26.70
C THR A 42 -3.16 2.69 -26.28
N PRO A 43 -2.21 3.07 -27.17
CA PRO A 43 -1.11 4.03 -26.86
C PRO A 43 -1.55 5.37 -26.23
N VAL A 44 -2.85 5.66 -26.22
CA VAL A 44 -3.44 6.78 -25.49
C VAL A 44 -3.34 6.59 -23.97
N GLY A 45 -3.39 5.36 -23.45
CA GLY A 45 -3.30 5.06 -22.01
C GLY A 45 -1.96 5.47 -21.38
N SER A 46 -0.84 5.21 -22.07
CA SER A 46 0.49 5.68 -21.63
C SER A 46 0.62 7.20 -21.70
N THR A 47 -0.01 7.82 -22.70
CA THR A 47 -0.06 9.28 -22.85
C THR A 47 -0.86 9.92 -21.71
N ILE A 48 -2.00 9.35 -21.33
CA ILE A 48 -2.81 9.80 -20.18
C ILE A 48 -2.00 9.69 -18.89
N GLY A 49 -1.24 8.60 -18.69
CA GLY A 49 -0.34 8.46 -17.54
C GLY A 49 0.73 9.55 -17.48
N LEU A 50 1.35 9.88 -18.61
CA LEU A 50 2.36 10.95 -18.68
C LEU A 50 1.74 12.33 -18.44
N VAL A 51 0.66 12.65 -19.15
CA VAL A 51 -0.04 13.95 -19.04
C VAL A 51 -0.57 14.13 -17.61
N SER A 52 -1.15 13.10 -17.01
CA SER A 52 -1.63 13.20 -15.62
C SER A 52 -0.50 13.40 -14.61
N GLY A 53 0.62 12.69 -14.73
CA GLY A 53 1.74 12.85 -13.81
C GLY A 53 2.43 14.22 -13.92
N LEU A 54 2.73 14.65 -15.15
CA LEU A 54 3.47 15.89 -15.39
C LEU A 54 2.56 17.11 -15.32
N VAL A 55 1.48 17.16 -16.11
CA VAL A 55 0.66 18.35 -16.30
C VAL A 55 -0.21 18.62 -15.08
N ILE A 56 -0.88 17.60 -14.54
CA ILE A 56 -1.69 17.80 -13.31
C ILE A 56 -0.76 18.02 -12.12
N GLY A 57 0.34 17.27 -12.03
CA GLY A 57 1.33 17.45 -10.96
C GLY A 57 1.88 18.87 -10.89
N SER A 58 2.32 19.45 -12.01
CA SER A 58 2.85 20.82 -12.05
C SER A 58 1.76 21.87 -11.87
N ALA A 59 0.62 21.72 -12.55
CA ALA A 59 -0.46 22.71 -12.51
C ALA A 59 -1.02 22.91 -11.10
N VAL A 60 -1.14 21.83 -10.31
CA VAL A 60 -1.71 21.92 -8.96
C VAL A 60 -0.75 22.60 -7.98
N VAL A 61 0.57 22.42 -8.19
CA VAL A 61 1.60 23.11 -7.41
C VAL A 61 1.71 24.59 -7.82
N GLU A 62 1.73 24.88 -9.12
CA GLU A 62 1.79 26.25 -9.66
C GLU A 62 0.57 27.09 -9.28
N ALA A 63 -0.62 26.47 -9.27
CA ALA A 63 -1.85 27.11 -8.85
C ALA A 63 -1.99 27.23 -7.32
N ASN A 64 -1.00 26.76 -6.54
CA ASN A 64 -1.01 26.73 -5.08
C ASN A 64 -2.27 26.07 -4.48
N LEU A 65 -2.87 25.10 -5.19
CA LEU A 65 -4.02 24.35 -4.67
C LEU A 65 -3.60 23.28 -3.67
N ILE A 66 -2.43 22.67 -3.86
CA ILE A 66 -1.92 21.60 -2.99
C ILE A 66 -0.45 21.83 -2.71
N THR A 67 -0.03 21.51 -1.48
CA THR A 67 1.38 21.62 -1.12
C THR A 67 2.26 20.65 -1.92
N PRO A 68 3.48 21.04 -2.33
CA PRO A 68 4.41 20.14 -3.02
C PRO A 68 4.67 18.84 -2.24
N ILE A 69 4.71 18.92 -0.92
CA ILE A 69 4.93 17.77 -0.03
C ILE A 69 3.76 16.78 -0.11
N ALA A 70 2.50 17.27 -0.11
CA ALA A 70 1.34 16.40 -0.26
C ALA A 70 1.31 15.72 -1.64
N VAL A 71 1.69 16.42 -2.71
CA VAL A 71 1.83 15.83 -4.06
C VAL A 71 2.84 14.67 -4.07
N ILE A 72 4.01 14.86 -3.45
CA ILE A 72 5.03 13.80 -3.34
C ILE A 72 4.49 12.58 -2.58
N ILE A 73 3.82 12.79 -1.44
CA ILE A 73 3.27 11.69 -0.63
C ILE A 73 2.23 10.89 -1.42
N VAL A 74 1.33 11.57 -2.13
CA VAL A 74 0.28 10.93 -2.94
C VAL A 74 0.88 10.20 -4.14
N ALA A 75 1.84 10.79 -4.83
CA ALA A 75 2.53 10.16 -5.96
C ALA A 75 3.27 8.87 -5.53
N LEU A 76 3.99 8.91 -4.41
CA LEU A 76 4.66 7.72 -3.85
C LEU A 76 3.65 6.63 -3.45
N THR A 77 2.52 7.03 -2.86
CA THR A 77 1.45 6.10 -2.49
C THR A 77 0.83 5.44 -3.72
N ALA A 78 0.58 6.21 -4.78
CA ALA A 78 0.07 5.70 -6.06
C ALA A 78 1.06 4.73 -6.73
N LEU A 79 2.35 5.09 -6.77
CA LEU A 79 3.42 4.23 -7.29
C LEU A 79 3.53 2.92 -6.50
N SER A 80 3.48 3.00 -5.17
CA SER A 80 3.53 1.82 -4.28
C SER A 80 2.37 0.86 -4.55
N SER A 81 1.21 1.38 -5.00
CA SER A 81 0.07 0.54 -5.33
C SER A 81 0.32 -0.39 -6.53
N PHE A 82 1.29 -0.12 -7.40
CA PHE A 82 1.64 -1.00 -8.51
C PHE A 82 2.53 -2.18 -8.10
N ALA A 83 3.12 -2.14 -6.90
CA ALA A 83 3.85 -3.29 -6.35
C ALA A 83 2.92 -4.45 -5.96
N ILE A 84 1.61 -4.18 -5.85
CA ILE A 84 0.59 -5.18 -5.53
C ILE A 84 0.21 -5.93 -6.81
N PRO A 85 0.48 -7.24 -6.92
CA PRO A 85 0.23 -7.98 -8.16
C PRO A 85 -1.25 -8.25 -8.44
N SER A 86 -2.12 -8.14 -7.42
CA SER A 86 -3.56 -8.40 -7.59
C SER A 86 -4.38 -7.11 -7.60
N TYR A 87 -5.11 -6.90 -8.70
CA TYR A 87 -5.92 -5.71 -8.91
C TYR A 87 -6.98 -5.51 -7.82
N ASN A 88 -7.73 -6.56 -7.51
CA ASN A 88 -8.80 -6.51 -6.50
C ASN A 88 -8.28 -6.08 -5.13
N PHE A 89 -7.12 -6.57 -4.71
CA PHE A 89 -6.51 -6.17 -3.44
C PHE A 89 -6.04 -4.72 -3.44
N SER A 90 -5.47 -4.25 -4.56
CA SER A 90 -5.09 -2.84 -4.72
C SER A 90 -6.29 -1.90 -4.60
N THR A 91 -7.42 -2.24 -5.22
CA THR A 91 -8.65 -1.45 -5.13
C THR A 91 -9.24 -1.47 -3.71
N SER A 92 -9.21 -2.60 -3.01
CA SER A 92 -9.63 -2.66 -1.61
C SER A 92 -8.79 -1.78 -0.69
N LEU A 93 -7.46 -1.81 -0.82
CA LEU A 93 -6.55 -0.98 -0.01
C LEU A 93 -6.74 0.52 -0.24
N ARG A 94 -7.17 0.89 -1.43
CA ARG A 94 -7.51 2.27 -1.78
C ARG A 94 -8.82 2.72 -1.15
N MET A 95 -9.87 1.89 -1.17
CA MET A 95 -11.12 2.20 -0.47
C MET A 95 -10.87 2.37 1.04
N ILE A 96 -10.03 1.51 1.61
CA ILE A 96 -9.58 1.63 2.99
C ILE A 96 -8.89 2.98 3.23
N ARG A 97 -8.04 3.45 2.31
CA ARG A 97 -7.31 4.72 2.43
C ARG A 97 -8.22 5.93 2.58
N PHE A 98 -9.31 6.00 1.81
CA PHE A 98 -10.32 7.05 2.00
C PHE A 98 -10.91 7.02 3.43
N GLY A 99 -11.17 5.83 3.96
CA GLY A 99 -11.57 5.65 5.36
C GLY A 99 -10.54 6.17 6.36
N PHE A 100 -9.25 5.92 6.13
CA PHE A 100 -8.16 6.45 6.97
C PHE A 100 -8.02 7.97 6.90
N ILE A 101 -8.23 8.58 5.72
CA ILE A 101 -8.22 10.04 5.59
C ILE A 101 -9.35 10.66 6.41
N ILE A 102 -10.55 10.05 6.38
CA ILE A 102 -11.71 10.50 7.16
C ILE A 102 -11.47 10.29 8.67
N SER A 103 -10.92 9.14 9.09
CA SER A 103 -10.62 8.91 10.51
C SER A 103 -9.54 9.87 11.01
N ALA A 104 -8.54 10.17 10.18
CA ALA A 104 -7.49 11.13 10.47
C ALA A 104 -8.00 12.58 10.52
N SER A 105 -9.01 12.94 9.73
CA SER A 105 -9.56 14.30 9.76
C SER A 105 -10.36 14.58 11.04
N ILE A 106 -11.04 13.57 11.58
CA ILE A 106 -11.86 13.69 12.80
C ILE A 106 -11.00 13.58 14.06
N PHE A 107 -10.13 12.57 14.13
CA PHE A 107 -9.40 12.21 15.35
C PHE A 107 -7.88 12.40 15.24
N GLY A 108 -7.37 12.93 14.13
CA GLY A 108 -5.93 13.11 13.91
C GLY A 108 -5.17 11.79 13.91
N LEU A 109 -3.97 11.80 14.52
CA LEU A 109 -3.12 10.62 14.63
C LEU A 109 -3.79 9.47 15.39
N PHE A 110 -4.67 9.78 16.36
CA PHE A 110 -5.41 8.77 17.11
C PHE A 110 -6.43 8.03 16.24
N GLY A 111 -7.04 8.69 15.26
CA GLY A 111 -7.93 8.05 14.29
C GLY A 111 -7.20 7.07 13.38
N ILE A 112 -5.95 7.39 13.03
CA ILE A 112 -5.08 6.50 12.25
C ILE A 112 -4.71 5.28 13.08
N SER A 113 -4.30 5.45 14.35
CA SER A 113 -3.93 4.31 15.19
C SER A 113 -5.11 3.36 15.45
N LEU A 114 -6.29 3.90 15.77
CA LEU A 114 -7.50 3.11 15.92
C LEU A 114 -7.91 2.41 14.62
N GLY A 115 -7.89 3.12 13.49
CA GLY A 115 -8.18 2.54 12.18
C GLY A 115 -7.24 1.39 11.85
N LEU A 116 -5.96 1.52 12.20
CA LEU A 116 -4.95 0.49 12.00
C LEU A 116 -5.19 -0.73 12.90
N CYS A 117 -5.56 -0.53 14.16
CA CYS A 117 -5.97 -1.61 15.05
C CYS A 117 -7.18 -2.37 14.52
N VAL A 118 -8.24 -1.65 14.11
CA VAL A 118 -9.46 -2.25 13.54
C VAL A 118 -9.14 -3.04 12.27
N LEU A 119 -8.29 -2.50 11.40
CA LEU A 119 -7.86 -3.16 10.18
C LEU A 119 -7.10 -4.46 10.47
N ILE A 120 -6.19 -4.47 11.43
CA ILE A 120 -5.45 -5.68 11.83
C ILE A 120 -6.40 -6.73 12.40
N ILE A 121 -7.31 -6.35 13.30
CA ILE A 121 -8.29 -7.26 13.89
C ILE A 121 -9.17 -7.89 12.79
N HIS A 122 -9.58 -7.08 11.81
CA HIS A 122 -10.35 -7.56 10.67
C HIS A 122 -9.56 -8.58 9.85
N LEU A 123 -8.30 -8.30 9.53
CA LEU A 123 -7.41 -9.22 8.79
C LEU A 123 -7.17 -10.54 9.55
N CYS A 124 -7.08 -10.51 10.88
CA CYS A 124 -6.95 -11.72 11.70
C CYS A 124 -8.20 -12.60 11.67
N THR A 125 -9.38 -12.01 11.49
CA THR A 125 -10.67 -12.72 11.47
C THR A 125 -10.95 -13.35 10.10
N LEU A 126 -10.37 -12.81 9.03
CA LEU A 126 -10.53 -13.32 7.68
C LEU A 126 -9.87 -14.70 7.52
N LYS A 127 -10.62 -15.63 6.91
CA LYS A 127 -10.14 -16.96 6.53
C LYS A 127 -10.19 -17.11 5.01
N SER A 128 -9.09 -17.58 4.43
CA SER A 128 -9.00 -17.97 3.02
C SER A 128 -8.95 -19.50 2.95
N PHE A 129 -9.99 -20.12 2.37
CA PHE A 129 -10.12 -21.59 2.30
C PHE A 129 -9.92 -22.30 3.65
N GLY A 130 -10.44 -21.71 4.72
CA GLY A 130 -10.35 -22.25 6.09
C GLY A 130 -9.07 -21.89 6.86
N ILE A 131 -8.06 -21.31 6.19
CA ILE A 131 -6.78 -20.90 6.79
C ILE A 131 -6.83 -19.39 7.09
N PRO A 132 -6.35 -18.90 8.25
CA PRO A 132 -6.31 -17.46 8.54
C PRO A 132 -5.53 -16.68 7.46
N TYR A 133 -6.05 -15.52 7.04
CA TYR A 133 -5.49 -14.71 5.95
C TYR A 133 -4.06 -14.24 6.22
N LEU A 134 -3.73 -13.97 7.48
CA LEU A 134 -2.40 -13.53 7.91
C LEU A 134 -1.41 -14.69 8.14
N THR A 135 -1.72 -15.93 7.75
CA THR A 135 -0.78 -17.06 7.89
C THR A 135 0.47 -16.82 7.02
N PRO A 136 1.70 -17.01 7.54
CA PRO A 136 2.08 -17.61 8.82
C PRO A 136 2.24 -16.63 9.99
N LEU A 137 1.96 -15.34 9.82
CA LEU A 137 2.02 -14.32 10.89
C LEU A 137 1.02 -14.54 12.03
N THR A 138 -0.04 -15.31 11.82
CA THR A 138 -0.96 -15.71 12.90
C THR A 138 -0.66 -17.11 13.43
N HIS A 139 0.03 -17.93 12.65
CA HIS A 139 0.37 -19.32 12.97
C HIS A 139 1.82 -19.49 13.47
N PHE A 140 2.47 -18.38 13.84
CA PHE A 140 3.83 -18.32 14.39
C PHE A 140 4.09 -19.31 15.54
N ILE A 141 3.03 -19.72 16.25
CA ILE A 141 3.10 -20.51 17.47
C ILE A 141 3.33 -22.00 17.18
N GLU A 142 2.90 -22.54 16.02
CA GLU A 142 2.91 -23.99 15.79
C GLU A 142 4.12 -24.51 15.01
N ARG A 143 4.74 -23.70 14.12
CA ARG A 143 5.86 -24.21 13.30
C ARG A 143 6.87 -23.14 12.87
N ARG A 144 8.02 -23.09 13.57
CA ARG A 144 9.14 -22.18 13.21
C ARG A 144 9.77 -22.47 11.84
N GLU A 145 9.57 -23.66 11.30
CA GLU A 145 10.11 -24.05 9.98
C GLU A 145 9.41 -23.33 8.81
N ASP A 146 8.15 -22.93 8.98
CA ASP A 146 7.35 -22.33 7.92
C ASP A 146 7.63 -20.80 7.76
N LEU A 147 8.31 -20.18 8.75
CA LEU A 147 8.81 -18.80 8.65
C LEU A 147 9.99 -18.64 7.68
N LYS A 148 10.69 -19.74 7.36
CA LYS A 148 11.89 -19.71 6.54
C LYS A 148 11.63 -19.16 5.14
N ASP A 149 10.39 -19.21 4.65
CA ASP A 149 10.01 -18.69 3.34
C ASP A 149 9.38 -17.28 3.39
N THR A 150 9.07 -16.77 4.60
CA THR A 150 8.30 -15.52 4.78
C THR A 150 9.19 -14.28 4.94
N ILE A 151 10.32 -14.38 5.66
CA ILE A 151 11.20 -13.22 5.94
C ILE A 151 12.35 -13.13 4.94
N ILE A 152 12.99 -14.26 4.63
CA ILE A 152 14.07 -14.35 3.65
C ILE A 152 13.79 -15.58 2.80
N ARG A 153 13.29 -15.41 1.58
CA ARG A 153 12.98 -16.53 0.67
C ARG A 153 14.25 -17.24 0.22
N PRO A 154 14.57 -18.47 0.69
CA PRO A 154 15.73 -19.22 0.22
C PRO A 154 15.45 -19.80 -1.17
N LYS A 155 16.51 -20.31 -1.82
CA LYS A 155 16.41 -20.96 -3.14
C LYS A 155 15.33 -22.06 -3.13
N ILE A 156 14.47 -22.07 -4.14
CA ILE A 156 13.32 -22.99 -4.30
C ILE A 156 13.70 -24.47 -4.06
N SER A 157 14.90 -24.88 -4.47
CA SER A 157 15.42 -26.24 -4.27
C SER A 157 15.49 -26.67 -2.79
N ASN A 158 15.59 -25.71 -1.86
CA ASN A 158 15.70 -25.96 -0.42
C ASN A 158 14.33 -25.88 0.29
N LEU A 159 13.29 -25.41 -0.41
CA LEU A 159 11.92 -25.26 0.09
C LEU A 159 11.00 -26.43 -0.31
N VAL A 160 11.36 -27.16 -1.37
CA VAL A 160 10.63 -28.38 -1.78
C VAL A 160 10.88 -29.47 -0.73
N ARG A 161 9.94 -29.61 0.22
CA ARG A 161 9.87 -30.80 1.08
C ARG A 161 9.63 -32.01 0.19
N LYS A 162 10.64 -32.87 0.05
CA LYS A 162 10.49 -34.15 -0.64
C LYS A 162 9.40 -34.97 0.06
N PRO A 163 8.42 -35.52 -0.67
CA PRO A 163 7.35 -36.28 -0.06
C PRO A 163 7.90 -37.51 0.66
N LYS A 164 7.29 -37.88 1.79
CA LYS A 164 7.84 -38.86 2.75
C LYS A 164 8.17 -40.23 2.13
N TYR A 165 7.43 -40.67 1.11
CA TYR A 165 7.68 -41.94 0.42
C TYR A 165 8.94 -41.95 -0.47
N LEU A 166 9.54 -40.78 -0.76
CA LEU A 166 10.83 -40.67 -1.45
C LEU A 166 12.02 -40.57 -0.47
N GLN A 167 11.77 -40.58 0.83
CA GLN A 167 12.81 -40.56 1.85
C GLN A 167 13.24 -42.00 2.12
N VAL A 168 14.32 -42.42 1.46
CA VAL A 168 14.95 -43.72 1.74
C VAL A 168 15.35 -43.75 3.21
N GLU A 169 14.84 -44.73 3.98
CA GLU A 169 15.32 -45.02 5.33
C GLU A 169 16.84 -45.23 5.23
N LYS A 170 17.63 -44.29 5.75
CA LYS A 170 19.04 -44.54 5.99
C LYS A 170 19.12 -45.60 7.08
N GLY A 171 19.22 -46.85 6.65
CA GLY A 171 19.52 -47.98 7.52
C GLY A 171 20.73 -47.63 8.37
N LYS A 172 20.60 -47.80 9.68
CA LYS A 172 21.71 -47.78 10.63
C LYS A 172 22.69 -48.88 10.23
N GLY A 173 23.72 -48.54 9.46
CA GLY A 173 24.89 -49.38 9.30
C GLY A 173 25.57 -49.50 10.65
N LYS A 174 25.65 -50.74 11.14
CA LYS A 174 26.56 -51.16 12.21
C LYS A 174 28.00 -51.02 11.75
#